data_AF-A0A0M9DR18-F1
#
_entry.id   AF-A0A0M9DR18-F1
#
_cell.length_a   1.000
_cell.length_b   1.000
_cell.length_c   1.000
_cell.angle_alpha   90.00
_cell.angle_beta   90.00
_cell.angle_gamma   90.00
#
_symmetry.space_group_name_H-M   'P 1'
#
loop_
_entity.id
_entity.type
_entity.pdbx_description
1 polymer ?
#
loop_
_entity_poly.entity_id
_entity_poly.type
_entity_poly.pdbx_seq_one_letter_code
_entity_poly.pdbx_strand_id
1 'polypeptide(L)'
;MKKIVFYILSFFFSILVISCNTKARDKKAIQLCLNKYLETTQASNGLEAIKYIDKQSIAYYDNIVKLTKTADSTTISNLKFLDKFFVLGARHLFKKEDILTMNGENLFILLVANDMVGDEEKTSNVLVQNIKIEKNHATGEVLMDKKGKVTISFNKINNEWKFNLLSTFSIAEEEFKNIISQLDDSMSEDDFLVLLLKESNQKEPSKDIWKPIL
;
A
#
# COMPACT_ATOMS: atom_id res chain seq x y z
N MET A 1 25.74 52.65 0.47
CA MET A 1 25.42 51.61 1.49
C MET A 1 23.92 51.33 1.63
N LYS A 2 23.05 52.34 1.88
CA LYS A 2 21.59 52.11 2.06
C LYS A 2 20.87 51.40 0.88
N LYS A 3 21.24 51.67 -0.38
CA LYS A 3 20.66 51.00 -1.56
C LYS A 3 21.03 49.51 -1.66
N ILE A 4 22.27 49.14 -1.33
CA ILE A 4 22.75 47.75 -1.36
C ILE A 4 22.05 46.92 -0.27
N VAL A 5 21.87 47.47 0.94
CA VAL A 5 21.12 46.83 2.02
C VAL A 5 19.66 46.61 1.65
N PHE A 6 19.04 47.56 0.93
CA PHE A 6 17.66 47.43 0.45
C PHE A 6 17.48 46.32 -0.60
N TYR A 7 18.41 46.20 -1.55
CA TYR A 7 18.39 45.11 -2.54
C TYR A 7 18.63 43.73 -1.90
N ILE A 8 19.51 43.63 -0.89
CA ILE A 8 19.74 42.38 -0.14
C ILE A 8 18.49 42.00 0.66
N LEU A 9 17.84 42.95 1.35
CA LEU A 9 16.57 42.68 2.05
C LEU A 9 15.44 42.26 1.10
N SER A 10 15.33 42.89 -0.07
CA SER A 10 14.32 42.57 -1.08
C SER A 10 14.55 41.18 -1.73
N PHE A 11 15.82 40.79 -1.92
CA PHE A 11 16.20 39.47 -2.41
C PHE A 11 15.94 38.36 -1.37
N PHE A 12 16.21 38.61 -0.09
CA PHE A 12 15.86 37.66 0.97
C PHE A 12 14.34 37.48 1.13
N PHE A 13 13.56 38.56 0.96
CA PHE A 13 12.09 38.48 1.02
C PHE A 13 11.50 37.63 -0.11
N SER A 14 12.09 37.67 -1.31
CA SER A 14 11.62 36.87 -2.45
C SER A 14 11.92 35.36 -2.29
N ILE A 15 13.03 34.97 -1.66
CA ILE A 15 13.36 33.56 -1.39
C ILE A 15 12.43 32.93 -0.34
N LEU A 16 12.01 33.72 0.66
CA LEU A 16 11.10 33.28 1.72
C LEU A 16 9.66 33.01 1.22
N VAL A 17 9.17 33.80 0.28
CA VAL A 17 7.82 33.63 -0.29
C VAL A 17 7.70 32.36 -1.15
N ILE A 18 8.77 31.98 -1.87
CA ILE A 18 8.79 30.79 -2.74
C ILE A 18 8.72 29.50 -1.90
N SER A 19 9.41 29.45 -0.77
CA SER A 19 9.48 28.26 0.10
C SER A 19 8.19 27.94 0.83
N CYS A 20 7.35 28.95 1.13
CA CYS A 20 6.06 28.74 1.78
C CYS A 20 5.02 28.17 0.81
N ASN A 21 5.05 28.63 -0.44
CA ASN A 21 4.11 28.22 -1.49
C ASN A 21 4.32 26.77 -1.97
N THR A 22 5.56 26.28 -1.94
CA THR A 22 5.89 24.89 -2.31
C THR A 22 5.39 23.89 -1.27
N LYS A 23 5.57 24.15 0.02
CA LYS A 23 5.05 23.29 1.10
C LYS A 23 3.54 23.17 1.08
N ALA A 24 2.82 24.27 0.86
CA ALA A 24 1.36 24.25 0.75
C ALA A 24 0.89 23.43 -0.46
N ARG A 25 1.59 23.54 -1.60
CA ARG A 25 1.33 22.75 -2.80
C ARG A 25 1.59 21.26 -2.58
N ASP A 26 2.72 20.91 -1.98
CA ASP A 26 3.09 19.52 -1.70
C ASP A 26 2.09 18.87 -0.74
N LYS A 27 1.63 19.55 0.31
CA LYS A 27 0.58 19.04 1.21
C LYS A 27 -0.72 18.71 0.47
N LYS A 28 -1.16 19.59 -0.44
CA LYS A 28 -2.35 19.32 -1.28
C LYS A 28 -2.13 18.14 -2.23
N ALA A 29 -0.94 18.02 -2.80
CA ALA A 29 -0.60 16.91 -3.69
C ALA A 29 -0.53 15.57 -2.95
N ILE A 30 -0.02 15.55 -1.72
CA ILE A 30 -0.02 14.36 -0.84
C ILE A 30 -1.46 13.92 -0.54
N GLN A 31 -2.32 14.86 -0.13
CA GLN A 31 -3.73 14.57 0.11
C GLN A 31 -4.43 14.02 -1.14
N LEU A 32 -4.18 14.64 -2.30
CA LEU A 32 -4.76 14.20 -3.56
C LEU A 32 -4.25 12.80 -3.96
N CYS A 33 -2.97 12.53 -3.76
CA CYS A 33 -2.39 11.21 -4.03
C CYS A 33 -3.09 10.12 -3.22
N LEU A 34 -3.28 10.32 -1.91
CA LEU A 34 -3.98 9.35 -1.07
C LEU A 34 -5.43 9.18 -1.51
N ASN A 35 -6.16 10.28 -1.73
CA ASN A 35 -7.56 10.21 -2.17
C ASN A 35 -7.68 9.44 -3.49
N LYS A 36 -6.80 9.70 -4.46
CA LYS A 36 -6.83 8.99 -5.73
C LYS A 36 -6.49 7.52 -5.59
N TYR A 37 -5.48 7.18 -4.78
CA TYR A 37 -5.21 5.79 -4.44
C TYR A 37 -6.48 5.10 -3.90
N LEU A 38 -7.09 5.65 -2.86
CA LEU A 38 -8.29 5.08 -2.21
C LEU A 38 -9.48 4.97 -3.18
N GLU A 39 -9.78 6.03 -3.94
CA GLU A 39 -10.85 6.05 -4.95
C GLU A 39 -10.66 4.93 -5.98
N THR A 40 -9.42 4.72 -6.42
CA THR A 40 -9.12 3.76 -7.49
C THR A 40 -9.10 2.33 -7.00
N THR A 41 -8.68 2.07 -5.75
CA THR A 41 -8.79 0.74 -5.14
C THR A 41 -10.24 0.39 -4.82
N GLN A 42 -11.05 1.35 -4.36
CA GLN A 42 -12.50 1.14 -4.13
C GLN A 42 -13.29 0.88 -5.42
N ALA A 43 -12.76 1.34 -6.56
CA ALA A 43 -13.32 1.08 -7.88
C ALA A 43 -12.70 -0.17 -8.56
N SER A 44 -11.92 -0.97 -7.83
CA SER A 44 -11.21 -2.16 -8.33
C SER A 44 -10.36 -1.88 -9.57
N ASN A 45 -9.86 -0.63 -9.70
CA ASN A 45 -9.14 -0.17 -10.88
C ASN A 45 -7.62 -0.18 -10.63
N GLY A 46 -7.04 -1.38 -10.68
CA GLY A 46 -5.60 -1.57 -10.45
C GLY A 46 -4.70 -0.79 -11.40
N LEU A 47 -5.11 -0.64 -12.67
CA LEU A 47 -4.37 0.12 -13.69
C LEU A 47 -4.25 1.61 -13.36
N GLU A 48 -5.24 2.17 -12.66
CA GLU A 48 -5.18 3.55 -12.19
C GLU A 48 -4.52 3.63 -10.80
N ALA A 49 -4.80 2.68 -9.90
CA ALA A 49 -4.24 2.64 -8.54
C ALA A 49 -2.70 2.58 -8.51
N ILE A 50 -2.09 1.80 -9.43
CA ILE A 50 -0.63 1.64 -9.53
C ILE A 50 0.10 2.98 -9.69
N LYS A 51 -0.57 3.99 -10.28
CA LYS A 51 0.01 5.31 -10.52
C LYS A 51 0.22 6.11 -9.23
N TYR A 52 -0.43 5.73 -8.13
CA TYR A 52 -0.40 6.48 -6.88
C TYR A 52 0.48 5.85 -5.82
N ILE A 53 1.13 4.72 -6.10
CA ILE A 53 2.03 4.05 -5.15
C ILE A 53 3.49 4.18 -5.56
N ASP A 54 4.37 4.06 -4.57
CA ASP A 54 5.79 4.29 -4.77
C ASP A 54 6.53 3.03 -5.23
N LYS A 55 7.77 3.22 -5.69
CA LYS A 55 8.61 2.11 -6.17
C LYS A 55 8.95 1.07 -5.08
N GLN A 56 8.93 1.45 -3.80
CA GLN A 56 9.19 0.51 -2.70
C GLN A 56 8.02 -0.46 -2.54
N SER A 57 6.79 0.05 -2.70
CA SER A 57 5.58 -0.76 -2.75
C SER A 57 5.60 -1.74 -3.93
N ILE A 58 6.04 -1.30 -5.11
CA ILE A 58 6.19 -2.20 -6.28
C ILE A 58 7.24 -3.28 -6.03
N ALA A 59 8.40 -2.90 -5.48
CA ALA A 59 9.47 -3.84 -5.17
C ALA A 59 9.05 -4.91 -4.15
N TYR A 60 8.14 -4.56 -3.22
CA TYR A 60 7.53 -5.54 -2.34
C TYR A 60 6.71 -6.58 -3.14
N TYR A 61 5.88 -6.15 -4.08
CA TYR A 61 5.11 -7.08 -4.92
C TYR A 61 6.00 -7.89 -5.87
N ASP A 62 7.14 -7.37 -6.33
CA ASP A 62 8.14 -8.18 -7.04
C ASP A 62 8.65 -9.34 -6.17
N ASN A 63 8.88 -9.09 -4.88
CA ASN A 63 9.25 -10.13 -3.93
C ASN A 63 8.10 -11.13 -3.70
N ILE A 64 6.85 -10.66 -3.60
CA ILE A 64 5.70 -11.56 -3.52
C ILE A 64 5.62 -12.45 -4.75
N VAL A 65 5.74 -11.90 -5.97
CA VAL A 65 5.77 -12.70 -7.20
C VAL A 65 6.86 -13.78 -7.17
N LYS A 66 8.06 -13.45 -6.68
CA LYS A 66 9.14 -14.43 -6.50
C LYS A 66 8.71 -15.56 -5.56
N LEU A 67 8.15 -15.22 -4.39
CA LEU A 67 7.66 -16.19 -3.42
C LEU A 67 6.50 -17.04 -3.99
N THR A 68 5.55 -16.42 -4.70
CA THR A 68 4.47 -17.11 -5.41
C THR A 68 5.02 -18.17 -6.36
N LYS A 69 6.13 -17.91 -7.05
CA LYS A 69 6.74 -18.87 -7.97
C LYS A 69 7.48 -20.00 -7.25
N THR A 70 8.23 -19.70 -6.18
CA THR A 70 9.25 -20.63 -5.66
C THR A 70 9.04 -21.12 -4.23
N ALA A 71 8.23 -20.46 -3.41
CA ALA A 71 8.09 -20.80 -2.00
C ALA A 71 7.31 -22.12 -1.82
N ASP A 72 7.89 -23.05 -1.08
CA ASP A 72 7.20 -24.26 -0.64
C ASP A 72 6.39 -24.02 0.65
N SER A 73 5.69 -25.05 1.12
CA SER A 73 4.85 -24.95 2.32
C SER A 73 5.64 -24.54 3.57
N THR A 74 6.89 -25.00 3.71
CA THR A 74 7.75 -24.65 4.85
C THR A 74 8.21 -23.19 4.79
N THR A 75 8.50 -22.67 3.59
CA THR A 75 8.81 -21.26 3.41
C THR A 75 7.58 -20.41 3.73
N ILE A 76 6.42 -20.80 3.19
CA ILE A 76 5.16 -20.07 3.39
C ILE A 76 4.76 -20.04 4.85
N SER A 77 4.86 -21.16 5.59
CA SER A 77 4.49 -21.21 7.01
C SER A 77 5.25 -20.20 7.87
N ASN A 78 6.46 -19.81 7.45
CA ASN A 78 7.33 -18.85 8.14
C ASN A 78 7.15 -17.39 7.68
N LEU A 79 6.31 -17.13 6.67
CA LEU A 79 5.99 -15.77 6.22
C LEU A 79 5.06 -15.07 7.21
N LYS A 80 5.00 -13.73 7.13
CA LYS A 80 3.98 -12.95 7.82
C LYS A 80 2.61 -13.15 7.16
N PHE A 81 1.55 -12.78 7.86
CA PHE A 81 0.19 -13.05 7.42
C PHE A 81 -0.11 -12.46 6.04
N LEU A 82 0.21 -11.18 5.81
CA LEU A 82 -0.04 -10.52 4.53
C LEU A 82 0.78 -11.15 3.40
N ASP A 83 2.03 -11.51 3.67
CA ASP A 83 2.88 -12.16 2.68
C ASP A 83 2.29 -13.53 2.29
N LYS A 84 1.82 -14.32 3.27
CA LYS A 84 1.09 -15.57 3.00
C LYS A 84 -0.17 -15.31 2.18
N PHE A 85 -0.98 -14.34 2.59
CA PHE A 85 -2.23 -13.98 1.94
C PHE A 85 -2.02 -13.64 0.46
N PHE A 86 -1.06 -12.78 0.12
CA PHE A 86 -0.80 -12.44 -1.27
C PHE A 86 -0.16 -13.58 -2.07
N VAL A 87 0.75 -14.37 -1.46
CA VAL A 87 1.36 -15.54 -2.13
C VAL A 87 0.31 -16.58 -2.49
N LEU A 88 -0.49 -17.00 -1.50
CA LEU A 88 -1.52 -18.01 -1.68
C LEU A 88 -2.69 -17.49 -2.52
N GLY A 89 -3.06 -16.21 -2.35
CA GLY A 89 -4.07 -15.54 -3.15
C GLY A 89 -3.72 -15.50 -4.63
N ALA A 90 -2.49 -15.15 -4.97
CA ALA A 90 -2.04 -15.17 -6.36
C ALA A 90 -2.14 -16.58 -6.96
N ARG A 91 -1.77 -17.63 -6.21
CA ARG A 91 -1.88 -19.04 -6.65
C ARG A 91 -3.32 -19.53 -6.76
N HIS A 92 -4.23 -18.96 -5.97
CA HIS A 92 -5.65 -19.28 -5.99
C HIS A 92 -6.39 -18.60 -7.14
N LEU A 93 -6.07 -17.34 -7.41
CA LEU A 93 -6.79 -16.52 -8.39
C LEU A 93 -6.31 -16.67 -9.83
N PHE A 94 -5.00 -16.85 -10.02
CA PHE A 94 -4.40 -16.71 -11.35
C PHE A 94 -3.90 -18.05 -11.90
N LYS A 95 -3.89 -18.16 -13.23
CA LYS A 95 -3.35 -19.35 -13.88
C LYS A 95 -1.83 -19.39 -13.75
N LYS A 96 -1.28 -20.60 -13.74
CA LYS A 96 0.17 -20.84 -13.67
C LYS A 96 0.92 -20.05 -14.73
N GLU A 97 0.44 -20.07 -15.97
CA GLU A 97 1.09 -19.42 -17.11
C GLU A 97 1.16 -17.90 -16.91
N ASP A 98 0.08 -17.31 -16.40
CA ASP A 98 0.03 -15.88 -16.09
C ASP A 98 1.05 -15.55 -14.99
N ILE A 99 1.02 -16.28 -13.87
CA ILE A 99 1.90 -16.05 -12.73
C ILE A 99 3.38 -16.10 -13.14
N LEU A 100 3.77 -17.06 -13.98
CA LEU A 100 5.15 -17.20 -14.44
C LEU A 100 5.68 -15.95 -15.16
N THR A 101 4.81 -15.22 -15.84
CA THR A 101 5.15 -14.00 -16.59
C THR A 101 4.95 -12.71 -15.81
N MET A 102 4.23 -12.72 -14.69
CA MET A 102 3.98 -11.54 -13.87
C MET A 102 5.26 -10.95 -13.26
N ASN A 103 5.24 -9.62 -13.10
CA ASN A 103 6.07 -8.84 -12.20
C ASN A 103 5.22 -8.21 -11.08
N GLY A 104 5.84 -7.44 -10.18
CA GLY A 104 5.16 -6.80 -9.05
C GLY A 104 4.07 -5.81 -9.46
N GLU A 105 4.26 -5.05 -10.54
CA GLU A 105 3.23 -4.14 -11.05
C GLU A 105 2.00 -4.91 -11.53
N ASN A 106 2.19 -5.98 -12.33
CA ASN A 106 1.10 -6.82 -12.81
C ASN A 106 0.36 -7.48 -11.65
N LEU A 107 1.10 -7.99 -10.66
CA LEU A 107 0.48 -8.60 -9.49
C LEU A 107 -0.36 -7.58 -8.73
N PHE A 108 0.17 -6.39 -8.41
CA PHE A 108 -0.59 -5.35 -7.72
C PHE A 108 -1.86 -4.97 -8.49
N ILE A 109 -1.75 -4.73 -9.80
CA ILE A 109 -2.89 -4.37 -10.66
C ILE A 109 -3.99 -5.43 -10.56
N LEU A 110 -3.62 -6.71 -10.67
CA LEU A 110 -4.57 -7.80 -10.64
C LEU A 110 -5.16 -8.03 -9.25
N LEU A 111 -4.38 -7.87 -8.18
CA LEU A 111 -4.89 -7.96 -6.81
C LEU A 111 -5.94 -6.88 -6.51
N VAL A 112 -5.72 -5.64 -6.95
CA VAL A 112 -6.73 -4.58 -6.85
C VAL A 112 -7.97 -4.91 -7.70
N ALA A 113 -7.78 -5.42 -8.91
CA ALA A 113 -8.90 -5.80 -9.79
C ALA A 113 -9.71 -7.00 -9.31
N ASN A 114 -9.21 -7.75 -8.32
CA ASN A 114 -9.90 -8.86 -7.66
C ASN A 114 -10.17 -8.55 -6.18
N ASP A 115 -10.24 -7.26 -5.81
CA ASP A 115 -10.61 -6.77 -4.48
C ASP A 115 -9.76 -7.35 -3.32
N MET A 116 -8.54 -7.81 -3.62
CA MET A 116 -7.59 -8.29 -2.60
C MET A 116 -6.78 -7.15 -1.96
N VAL A 117 -6.86 -5.96 -2.52
CA VAL A 117 -6.17 -4.75 -2.04
C VAL A 117 -7.15 -3.59 -2.07
N GLY A 118 -7.43 -3.05 -0.88
CA GLY A 118 -8.43 -2.00 -0.70
C GLY A 118 -9.19 -2.28 0.59
N ASP A 119 -9.88 -1.25 1.08
CA ASP A 119 -10.84 -1.39 2.18
C ASP A 119 -12.24 -1.38 1.56
N GLU A 120 -13.08 -2.36 1.91
CA GLU A 120 -14.48 -2.40 1.49
C GLU A 120 -15.31 -1.32 2.20
N GLU A 121 -14.87 -0.87 3.39
CA GLU A 121 -15.48 0.29 4.01
C GLU A 121 -15.14 1.52 3.18
N LYS A 122 -16.19 2.23 2.73
CA LYS A 122 -16.11 3.48 1.97
C LYS A 122 -15.47 4.57 2.84
N THR A 123 -14.15 4.50 3.01
CA THR A 123 -13.29 5.51 3.63
C THR A 123 -13.13 6.69 2.68
N SER A 124 -14.27 7.25 2.24
CA SER A 124 -14.30 8.50 1.52
C SER A 124 -13.89 9.62 2.49
N ASN A 125 -12.94 10.45 2.07
CA ASN A 125 -12.48 11.65 2.79
C ASN A 125 -11.50 11.44 3.96
N VAL A 126 -10.60 10.45 3.88
CA VAL A 126 -9.47 10.35 4.82
C VAL A 126 -8.60 11.60 4.74
N LEU A 127 -8.56 12.40 5.81
CA LEU A 127 -7.74 13.61 5.88
C LEU A 127 -6.34 13.29 6.42
N VAL A 128 -5.31 13.67 5.66
CA VAL A 128 -3.92 13.59 6.09
C VAL A 128 -3.57 14.84 6.90
N GLN A 129 -3.43 14.65 8.21
CA GLN A 129 -3.07 15.67 9.18
C GLN A 129 -1.56 15.67 9.46
N ASN A 130 -1.07 16.71 10.13
CA ASN A 130 0.30 16.80 10.66
C ASN A 130 1.41 16.48 9.64
N ILE A 131 1.20 16.82 8.36
CA ILE A 131 2.13 16.50 7.28
C ILE A 131 3.50 17.15 7.50
N LYS A 132 4.53 16.31 7.60
CA LYS A 132 5.96 16.67 7.64
C LYS A 132 6.60 16.31 6.31
N ILE A 133 7.29 17.25 5.69
CA ILE A 133 7.94 17.07 4.38
C ILE A 133 9.44 17.31 4.53
N GLU A 134 10.23 16.32 4.15
CA GLU A 134 11.68 16.31 4.16
C GLU A 134 12.21 15.91 2.78
N LYS A 135 12.53 16.93 1.96
CA LYS A 135 12.98 16.76 0.57
C LYS A 135 11.97 15.95 -0.26
N ASN A 136 12.29 14.69 -0.53
CA ASN A 136 11.52 13.76 -1.35
C ASN A 136 10.77 12.72 -0.52
N HIS A 137 10.68 12.92 0.79
CA HIS A 137 9.94 12.07 1.70
C HIS A 137 8.94 12.92 2.48
N ALA A 138 7.78 12.34 2.77
CA ALA A 138 6.81 12.96 3.66
C ALA A 138 6.13 11.92 4.53
N THR A 139 5.77 12.32 5.74
CA THR A 139 4.87 11.56 6.61
C THR A 139 3.65 12.39 6.94
N GLY A 140 2.55 11.71 7.23
CA GLY A 140 1.31 12.33 7.69
C GLY A 140 0.55 11.40 8.61
N GLU A 141 -0.40 11.96 9.35
CA GLU A 141 -1.28 11.20 10.24
C GLU A 141 -2.67 11.10 9.63
N VAL A 142 -3.25 9.91 9.62
CA VAL A 142 -4.66 9.68 9.26
C VAL A 142 -5.39 9.16 10.49
N LEU A 143 -6.65 9.58 10.66
CA LEU A 143 -7.51 9.05 11.71
C LEU A 143 -8.24 7.82 11.16
N MET A 144 -8.09 6.69 11.84
CA MET A 144 -8.83 5.46 11.56
C MET A 144 -9.75 5.19 12.75
N ASP A 145 -11.04 4.96 12.49
CA ASP A 145 -12.10 4.97 13.50
C ASP A 145 -11.78 4.15 14.76
N LYS A 146 -11.27 2.91 14.59
CA LYS A 146 -10.97 1.99 15.70
C LYS A 146 -9.52 2.00 16.16
N LYS A 147 -8.60 2.58 15.37
CA LYS A 147 -7.14 2.53 15.62
C LYS A 147 -6.56 3.88 16.04
N GLY A 148 -7.36 4.94 15.99
CA GLY A 148 -6.90 6.29 16.27
C GLY A 148 -5.96 6.79 15.19
N LYS A 149 -4.88 7.48 15.58
CA LYS A 149 -3.97 8.13 14.63
C LYS A 149 -2.93 7.15 14.11
N VAL A 150 -2.89 7.00 12.80
CA VAL A 150 -1.96 6.16 12.08
C VAL A 150 -1.01 7.02 11.27
N THR A 151 0.30 6.73 11.35
CA THR A 151 1.29 7.40 10.51
C THR A 151 1.40 6.69 9.17
N ILE A 152 1.25 7.45 8.09
CA ILE A 152 1.48 7.00 6.72
C ILE A 152 2.62 7.79 6.09
N SER A 153 3.23 7.21 5.06
CA SER A 153 4.37 7.82 4.38
C SER A 153 4.22 7.92 2.87
N PHE A 154 4.91 8.88 2.29
CA PHE A 154 4.91 9.18 0.87
C PHE A 154 6.33 9.45 0.39
N ASN A 155 6.61 9.10 -0.87
CA ASN A 155 7.88 9.35 -1.53
C ASN A 155 7.65 10.15 -2.82
N LYS A 156 8.51 11.13 -3.08
CA LYS A 156 8.46 11.98 -4.27
C LYS A 156 9.29 11.34 -5.39
N ILE A 157 8.66 11.00 -6.50
CA ILE A 157 9.26 10.37 -7.68
C ILE A 157 8.89 11.21 -8.89
N ASN A 158 9.88 11.65 -9.68
CA ASN A 158 9.66 12.50 -10.86
C ASN A 158 8.79 13.75 -10.56
N ASN A 159 9.02 14.36 -9.40
CA ASN A 159 8.27 15.51 -8.88
C ASN A 159 6.79 15.25 -8.53
N GLU A 160 6.35 13.99 -8.51
CA GLU A 160 5.03 13.57 -8.05
C GLU A 160 5.12 12.84 -6.72
N TRP A 161 4.16 13.09 -5.82
CA TRP A 161 4.05 12.32 -4.58
C TRP A 161 3.39 10.98 -4.86
N LYS A 162 3.95 9.93 -4.27
CA LYS A 162 3.45 8.55 -4.34
C LYS A 162 3.32 8.00 -2.93
N PHE A 163 2.24 7.29 -2.67
CA PHE A 163 1.95 6.66 -1.39
C PHE A 163 2.84 5.42 -1.20
N ASN A 164 3.44 5.29 -0.02
CA ASN A 164 4.18 4.09 0.35
C ASN A 164 3.27 3.14 1.13
N LEU A 165 2.76 2.12 0.45
CA LEU A 165 1.85 1.12 1.01
C LEU A 165 2.43 0.41 2.23
N LEU A 166 3.74 0.20 2.24
CA LEU A 166 4.41 -0.54 3.32
C LEU A 166 4.24 0.14 4.67
N SER A 167 3.95 1.45 4.69
CA SER A 167 3.68 2.17 5.94
C SER A 167 2.37 1.80 6.63
N THR A 168 1.45 1.11 5.95
CA THR A 168 0.20 0.62 6.56
C THR A 168 0.22 -0.87 6.89
N PHE A 169 1.20 -1.62 6.39
CA PHE A 169 1.21 -3.09 6.52
C PHE A 169 1.29 -3.57 7.96
N SER A 170 2.04 -2.90 8.82
CA SER A 170 2.11 -3.28 10.25
C SER A 170 0.75 -3.19 10.94
N ILE A 171 -0.10 -2.26 10.50
CA ILE A 171 -1.43 -2.05 11.08
C ILE A 171 -2.40 -3.12 10.56
N ALA A 172 -2.35 -3.41 9.26
CA ALA A 172 -3.12 -4.50 8.68
C ALA A 172 -2.74 -5.86 9.30
N GLU A 173 -1.44 -6.13 9.50
CA GLU A 173 -0.95 -7.32 10.20
C GLU A 173 -1.48 -7.42 11.64
N GLU A 174 -1.49 -6.31 12.38
CA GLU A 174 -2.04 -6.27 13.72
C GLU A 174 -3.55 -6.49 13.72
N GLU A 175 -4.28 -5.94 12.75
CA GLU A 175 -5.72 -6.13 12.59
C GLU A 175 -6.07 -7.58 12.33
N PHE A 176 -5.38 -8.24 11.39
CA PHE A 176 -5.59 -9.67 11.15
C PHE A 176 -5.27 -10.53 12.37
N LYS A 177 -4.18 -10.25 13.09
CA LYS A 177 -3.86 -10.94 14.35
C LYS A 177 -4.96 -10.77 15.40
N ASN A 178 -5.50 -9.55 15.52
CA ASN A 178 -6.59 -9.28 16.45
C ASN A 178 -7.86 -10.04 16.05
N ILE A 179 -8.21 -10.07 14.76
CA ILE A 179 -9.34 -10.84 14.25
C ILE A 179 -9.15 -12.33 14.58
N ILE A 180 -8.01 -12.92 14.21
CA ILE A 180 -7.71 -14.34 14.46
C ILE A 180 -7.78 -14.67 15.96
N SER A 181 -7.26 -13.79 16.83
CA SER A 181 -7.31 -14.00 18.28
C SER A 181 -8.72 -13.95 18.90
N GLN A 182 -9.71 -13.44 18.15
CA GLN A 182 -11.11 -13.38 18.55
C GLN A 182 -11.95 -14.51 17.95
N LEU A 183 -11.36 -15.34 17.07
CA LEU A 183 -12.00 -16.52 16.53
C LEU A 183 -11.95 -17.67 17.55
N ASP A 184 -12.70 -18.73 17.27
CA ASP A 184 -12.67 -19.97 18.06
C ASP A 184 -11.23 -20.53 18.13
N ASP A 185 -10.81 -21.02 19.31
CA ASP A 185 -9.47 -21.60 19.56
C ASP A 185 -9.10 -22.73 18.57
N SER A 186 -10.09 -23.33 17.91
CA SER A 186 -9.90 -24.34 16.87
C SER A 186 -9.51 -23.78 15.49
N MET A 187 -9.64 -22.46 15.25
CA MET A 187 -9.32 -21.84 13.98
C MET A 187 -7.86 -21.39 13.92
N SER A 188 -7.07 -22.07 13.09
CA SER A 188 -5.69 -21.65 12.85
C SER A 188 -5.60 -20.45 11.90
N GLU A 189 -4.44 -19.80 11.87
CA GLU A 189 -4.13 -18.74 10.89
C GLU A 189 -4.28 -19.23 9.45
N ASP A 190 -3.84 -20.46 9.17
CA ASP A 190 -3.93 -21.05 7.83
C ASP A 190 -5.40 -21.38 7.45
N ASP A 191 -6.22 -21.80 8.41
CA ASP A 191 -7.66 -22.00 8.19
C ASP A 191 -8.36 -20.67 7.87
N PHE A 192 -8.02 -19.61 8.61
CA PHE A 192 -8.54 -18.27 8.36
C PHE A 192 -8.09 -17.74 6.99
N LEU A 193 -6.84 -17.99 6.57
CA LEU A 193 -6.37 -17.66 5.22
C LEU A 193 -7.18 -18.38 4.15
N VAL A 194 -7.40 -19.70 4.28
CA VAL A 194 -8.21 -20.48 3.32
C VAL A 194 -9.63 -19.93 3.23
N LEU A 195 -10.22 -19.54 4.36
CA LEU A 195 -11.53 -18.88 4.40
C LEU A 195 -11.54 -17.56 3.62
N LEU A 196 -10.58 -16.66 3.87
CA LEU A 196 -10.49 -15.39 3.14
C LEU A 196 -10.32 -15.59 1.63
N LEU A 197 -9.48 -16.56 1.23
CA LEU A 197 -9.28 -16.86 -0.18
C LEU A 197 -10.54 -17.40 -0.84
N LYS A 198 -11.30 -18.23 -0.13
CA LYS A 198 -12.61 -18.70 -0.60
C LYS A 198 -13.58 -17.54 -0.78
N GLU A 199 -13.68 -16.64 0.19
CA GLU A 199 -14.60 -15.51 0.11
C GLU A 199 -14.28 -14.56 -1.06
N SER A 200 -12.98 -14.40 -1.39
CA SER A 200 -12.54 -13.48 -2.46
C SER A 200 -13.13 -13.78 -3.85
N ASN A 201 -13.41 -15.05 -4.17
CA ASN A 201 -13.92 -15.43 -5.49
C ASN A 201 -14.98 -16.54 -5.45
N GLN A 202 -15.45 -16.90 -4.25
CA GLN A 202 -16.45 -17.94 -3.98
C GLN A 202 -16.04 -19.34 -4.47
N LYS A 203 -14.73 -19.60 -4.61
CA LYS A 203 -14.18 -20.91 -5.01
C LYS A 203 -13.32 -21.50 -3.90
N GLU A 204 -13.45 -22.80 -3.69
CA GLU A 204 -12.59 -23.53 -2.77
C GLU A 204 -11.13 -23.50 -3.24
N PRO A 205 -10.18 -23.06 -2.38
CA PRO A 205 -8.78 -23.11 -2.72
C PRO A 205 -8.26 -24.55 -2.86
N SER A 206 -7.55 -24.83 -3.95
CA SER A 206 -6.92 -26.13 -4.17
C SER A 206 -5.81 -26.36 -3.15
N LYS A 207 -5.55 -27.63 -2.78
CA LYS A 207 -4.37 -28.00 -1.97
C LYS A 207 -3.05 -27.59 -2.64
N ASP A 208 -3.05 -27.39 -3.96
CA ASP A 208 -1.86 -27.03 -4.71
C ASP A 208 -1.41 -25.57 -4.49
N ILE A 209 -2.23 -24.70 -3.88
CA ILE A 209 -1.80 -23.33 -3.55
C ILE A 209 -0.59 -23.31 -2.59
N TRP A 210 -0.40 -24.38 -1.82
CA TRP A 210 0.73 -24.52 -0.89
C TRP A 210 2.01 -25.01 -1.56
N LYS A 211 1.94 -25.44 -2.82
CA LYS A 211 3.09 -25.95 -3.58
C LYS A 211 3.69 -24.85 -4.44
N PRO A 212 5.03 -24.87 -4.65
CA PRO A 212 5.66 -23.96 -5.60
C PRO A 212 5.15 -24.23 -7.01
N ILE A 213 5.21 -23.20 -7.86
CA ILE A 213 4.81 -23.28 -9.26
C ILE A 213 5.96 -23.78 -10.13
N LEU A 214 7.18 -23.37 -9.78
CA LEU A 214 8.43 -23.80 -10.41
C LEU A 214 8.99 -25.07 -9.77
#